data_AF-A0A1B3X7C2-F1
#
_entry.id   AF-A0A1B3X7C2-F1
#
_cell.length_a   1.000
_cell.length_b   1.000
_cell.length_c   1.000
_cell.angle_alpha   90.00
_cell.angle_beta   90.00
_cell.angle_gamma   90.00
#
_symmetry.space_group_name_H-M   'P 1'
#
loop_
_entity.id
_entity.type
_entity.pdbx_description
1 polymer ?
#
loop_
_entity_poly.entity_id
_entity_poly.type
_entity_poly.pdbx_seq_one_letter_code
_entity_poly.pdbx_strand_id
1 'polypeptide(L)'
;MTMKISDCLRKTRKQQGLSQAEMAEKLRINMRTYQNYERGITKFPAEELYKLVLIFGISADDFFEIERHDAPVQQALDNLRAEMKRQHKEIRELLAACLPDKG
;
A
#
# COMPACT_ATOMS: atom_id res chain seq x y z
N MET A 1 6.74 19.31 -2.27
CA MET A 1 5.39 19.50 -1.68
C MET A 1 5.34 18.75 -0.36
N THR A 2 4.93 19.39 0.73
CA THR A 2 4.75 18.70 2.02
C THR A 2 3.44 17.92 1.99
N MET A 3 3.52 16.61 2.11
CA MET A 3 2.33 15.76 2.18
C MET A 3 1.55 16.05 3.47
N LYS A 4 0.24 16.29 3.36
CA LYS A 4 -0.60 16.60 4.52
C LYS A 4 -1.26 15.32 5.04
N ILE A 5 -1.19 15.11 6.35
CA ILE A 5 -1.84 13.97 7.02
C ILE A 5 -3.35 13.90 6.70
N SER A 6 -4.02 15.04 6.54
CA SER A 6 -5.43 15.10 6.15
C SER A 6 -5.72 14.41 4.81
N ASP A 7 -4.79 14.50 3.86
CA ASP A 7 -4.92 13.90 2.54
C ASP A 7 -4.62 12.39 2.61
N CYS A 8 -3.61 11.98 3.38
CA CYS A 8 -3.33 10.58 3.70
C CYS A 8 -4.56 9.89 4.28
N LEU A 9 -5.18 10.47 5.32
CA LEU A 9 -6.38 9.94 5.96
C LEU A 9 -7.52 9.71 4.97
N ARG A 10 -7.78 10.72 4.13
CA ARG A 10 -8.83 10.66 3.10
C ARG A 10 -8.54 9.57 2.07
N LYS A 11 -7.28 9.43 1.65
CA LYS A 11 -6.87 8.42 0.67
C LYS A 11 -6.99 7.02 1.25
N THR A 12 -6.42 6.76 2.43
CA THR A 12 -6.52 5.47 3.10
C THR A 12 -7.98 5.07 3.31
N ARG A 13 -8.82 5.98 3.79
CA ARG A 13 -10.25 5.70 3.96
C ARG A 13 -10.93 5.31 2.64
N LYS A 14 -10.67 6.06 1.56
CA LYS A 14 -11.24 5.76 0.24
C LYS A 14 -10.73 4.44 -0.33
N GLN A 15 -9.47 4.09 -0.13
CA GLN A 15 -8.90 2.79 -0.55
C GLN A 15 -9.57 1.62 0.15
N GLN A 16 -9.98 1.81 1.40
CA GLN A 16 -10.74 0.83 2.18
C GLN A 16 -12.26 0.85 1.86
N GLY A 17 -12.72 1.73 0.97
CA GLY A 17 -14.14 1.84 0.59
C GLY A 17 -15.04 2.41 1.68
N LEU A 18 -14.50 3.13 2.66
CA LEU A 18 -15.23 3.58 3.85
C LEU A 18 -15.76 5.03 3.73
N SER A 19 -16.90 5.29 4.36
CA SER A 19 -17.39 6.63 4.69
C SER A 19 -16.66 7.20 5.91
N GLN A 20 -16.77 8.52 6.12
CA GLN A 20 -16.19 9.18 7.29
C GLN A 20 -16.78 8.65 8.61
N ALA A 21 -18.05 8.24 8.61
CA ALA A 21 -18.71 7.67 9.78
C ALA A 21 -18.15 6.28 10.12
N GLU A 22 -18.05 5.40 9.13
CA GLU A 22 -17.49 4.04 9.32
C GLU A 22 -16.03 4.07 9.75
N MET A 23 -15.24 5.01 9.22
CA MET A 23 -13.85 5.18 9.63
C MET A 23 -13.74 5.66 11.08
N ALA A 24 -14.60 6.60 11.49
CA ALA A 24 -14.64 7.07 12.87
C ALA A 24 -15.06 5.95 13.84
N GLU A 25 -16.03 5.13 13.46
CA GLU A 25 -16.47 3.95 14.22
C GLU A 25 -15.33 2.96 14.42
N LYS A 26 -14.59 2.62 13.35
CA LYS A 26 -13.42 1.73 13.44
C LYS A 26 -12.34 2.27 14.37
N LEU A 27 -12.07 3.58 14.31
CA LEU A 27 -11.10 4.26 15.19
C LEU A 27 -11.65 4.49 16.61
N ARG A 28 -12.93 4.22 16.85
CA ARG A 28 -13.64 4.47 18.13
C ARG A 28 -13.57 5.93 18.56
N ILE A 29 -13.77 6.84 17.61
CA ILE A 29 -13.83 8.28 17.82
C ILE A 29 -15.14 8.86 17.28
N ASN A 30 -15.47 10.09 17.69
CA ASN A 30 -16.63 10.79 17.13
C ASN A 30 -16.39 11.13 15.63
N MET A 31 -17.42 10.97 14.80
CA MET A 31 -17.43 11.36 13.39
C MET A 31 -16.92 12.79 13.15
N ARG A 32 -17.32 13.76 14.00
CA ARG A 32 -16.86 15.15 13.92
C ARG A 32 -15.35 15.27 14.14
N THR A 33 -14.79 14.47 15.04
CA THR A 33 -13.36 14.41 15.29
C THR A 33 -12.62 13.93 14.04
N TYR A 34 -13.10 12.84 13.43
CA TYR A 34 -12.52 12.33 12.18
C TYR A 34 -12.63 13.34 11.03
N GLN A 35 -13.78 14.02 10.89
CA GLN A 35 -13.96 15.10 9.90
C GLN A 35 -12.96 16.24 10.09
N ASN A 36 -12.69 16.64 11.33
CA ASN A 36 -11.71 17.69 11.62
C ASN A 36 -10.29 17.26 11.25
N TYR A 37 -9.95 15.98 11.39
CA TYR A 37 -8.67 15.43 10.94
C TYR A 37 -8.54 15.50 9.41
N GLU A 38 -9.54 15.05 8.66
CA GLU A 38 -9.52 15.12 7.17
C GLU A 38 -9.58 16.55 6.62
N ARG A 39 -9.99 17.53 7.43
CA ARG A 39 -9.98 18.95 7.09
C ARG A 39 -8.70 19.66 7.54
N GLY A 40 -7.84 18.99 8.30
CA GLY A 40 -6.64 19.58 8.90
C GLY A 40 -6.92 20.63 9.98
N ILE A 41 -8.13 20.65 10.55
CA ILE A 41 -8.52 21.59 11.63
C ILE A 41 -7.89 21.15 12.95
N THR A 42 -7.89 19.85 13.21
CA THR A 42 -7.30 19.26 14.41
C THR A 42 -6.12 18.40 14.01
N LYS A 43 -5.03 18.49 14.78
CA LYS A 43 -3.86 17.65 14.58
C LYS A 43 -4.23 16.19 14.81
N PHE A 44 -3.83 15.31 13.89
CA PHE A 44 -4.03 13.88 14.04
C PHE A 44 -3.02 13.30 15.06
N PRO A 45 -3.46 12.68 16.16
CA PRO A 45 -2.56 12.14 17.18
C PRO A 45 -1.82 10.89 16.70
N ALA A 46 -0.60 10.66 17.21
CA ALA A 46 0.18 9.45 16.91
C ALA A 46 -0.52 8.17 17.40
N GLU A 47 -1.26 8.24 18.51
CA GLU A 47 -2.07 7.13 19.04
C GLU A 47 -3.17 6.69 18.06
N GLU A 48 -3.81 7.66 17.38
CA GLU A 48 -4.82 7.36 16.35
C GLU A 48 -4.18 6.80 15.09
N LEU A 49 -2.97 7.25 14.73
CA LEU A 49 -2.20 6.64 13.67
C LEU A 49 -1.87 5.18 13.99
N TYR A 50 -1.44 4.89 15.23
CA TYR A 50 -1.15 3.54 15.67
C TYR A 50 -2.38 2.62 15.60
N LYS A 51 -3.55 3.10 16.02
CA LYS A 51 -4.81 2.35 15.85
C LYS A 51 -5.12 2.09 14.38
N LEU A 52 -4.96 3.11 13.53
CA LEU A 52 -5.23 3.01 12.09
C LEU A 52 -4.35 1.94 11.43
N VAL A 53 -3.04 1.96 11.66
CA VAL A 53 -2.12 0.96 11.07
C VAL A 53 -2.46 -0.46 11.51
N LEU A 54 -2.84 -0.65 12.79
CA LEU A 54 -3.25 -1.95 13.31
C LEU A 54 -4.58 -2.44 12.71
N ILE A 55 -5.59 -1.57 12.62
CA ILE A 55 -6.93 -1.93 12.12
C ILE A 55 -6.87 -2.37 10.66
N PHE A 56 -6.05 -1.69 9.84
CA PHE A 56 -6.00 -1.93 8.41
C PHE A 56 -4.81 -2.79 7.96
N GLY A 57 -3.91 -3.16 8.88
CA GLY A 57 -2.73 -3.94 8.56
C GLY A 57 -1.80 -3.26 7.55
N ILE A 58 -1.76 -1.92 7.56
CA ILE A 58 -0.90 -1.13 6.68
C ILE A 58 0.32 -0.62 7.46
N SER A 59 1.45 -0.41 6.79
CA SER A 59 2.60 0.23 7.43
C SER A 59 2.42 1.75 7.53
N ALA A 60 3.20 2.40 8.41
CA ALA A 60 3.26 3.85 8.44
C ALA A 60 3.80 4.43 7.12
N ASP A 61 4.73 3.72 6.46
CA ASP A 61 5.27 4.15 5.17
C ASP A 61 4.19 4.12 4.09
N ASP A 62 3.36 3.07 4.06
CA ASP A 62 2.21 3.01 3.14
C ASP A 62 1.25 4.16 3.39
N PHE A 63 0.98 4.48 4.66
CA PHE A 63 0.11 5.60 5.04
C PHE A 63 0.66 6.96 4.58
N PHE A 64 1.97 7.16 4.69
CA PHE A 64 2.66 8.38 4.26
C PHE A 64 3.14 8.35 2.81
N GLU A 65 2.80 7.30 2.04
CA GLU A 65 3.29 7.09 0.67
C GLU A 65 4.82 7.27 0.56
N ILE A 66 5.54 6.83 1.59
CA ILE A 66 6.99 6.86 1.60
C ILE A 66 7.45 5.62 0.84
N GLU A 67 7.94 5.83 -0.37
CA GLU A 67 8.67 4.79 -1.07
C GLU A 67 9.97 4.50 -0.31
N ARG A 68 10.01 3.36 0.39
CA ARG A 68 11.27 2.85 0.91
C ARG A 68 12.10 2.32 -0.24
N HIS A 69 12.99 3.16 -0.74
CA HIS A 69 14.15 2.70 -1.48
C HIS A 69 15.20 2.14 -0.52
N ASP A 70 14.87 1.05 0.17
CA ASP A 70 15.89 0.22 0.79
C ASP A 70 16.67 -0.45 -0.34
N ALA A 71 17.80 0.16 -0.72
CA ALA A 71 18.63 -0.28 -1.83
C ALA A 71 18.95 -1.80 -1.80
N PRO A 72 19.21 -2.43 -0.64
CA PRO A 72 19.42 -3.88 -0.59
C PRO A 72 18.16 -4.69 -0.95
N VAL A 73 16.98 -4.25 -0.49
CA VAL A 73 15.71 -4.92 -0.77
C VAL A 73 15.32 -4.75 -2.23
N GLN A 74 15.48 -3.54 -2.77
CA GLN A 74 15.16 -3.25 -4.17
C GLN A 74 16.06 -4.06 -5.11
N GLN A 75 17.36 -4.12 -4.81
CA GLN A 75 18.30 -4.95 -5.57
C GLN A 75 17.93 -6.44 -5.49
N ALA A 76 17.53 -6.95 -4.32
CA ALA A 76 17.09 -8.33 -4.18
C ALA A 76 15.82 -8.63 -5.01
N LEU A 77 14.84 -7.72 -5.01
CA LEU A 77 13.63 -7.84 -5.83
C LEU A 77 13.96 -7.83 -7.33
N ASP A 78 14.87 -6.97 -7.76
CA ASP A 78 15.26 -6.88 -9.17
C ASP A 78 16.03 -8.12 -9.62
N ASN A 79 16.90 -8.65 -8.76
CA ASN A 79 17.56 -9.94 -9.00
C ASN A 79 16.53 -11.07 -9.14
N LEU A 80 15.53 -11.14 -8.24
CA LEU A 80 14.46 -12.14 -8.31
C LEU A 80 13.63 -12.02 -9.60
N ARG A 81 13.29 -10.80 -10.01
CA ARG A 81 12.56 -10.54 -11.27
C ARG A 81 13.36 -10.98 -12.49
N ALA A 82 14.67 -10.71 -12.51
CA ALA A 82 15.55 -11.13 -13.58
C ALA A 82 15.61 -12.67 -13.69
N GLU A 83 15.74 -13.35 -12.54
CA GLU A 83 15.76 -14.81 -12.48
C GLU A 83 14.45 -15.41 -12.99
N MET A 84 13.31 -14.94 -12.49
CA MET A 84 11.99 -15.39 -12.94
C MET A 84 11.81 -15.20 -14.45
N LYS A 85 12.30 -14.09 -15.02
CA LYS A 85 12.25 -13.84 -16.46
C LYS A 85 13.12 -14.81 -17.26
N ARG A 86 14.30 -15.17 -16.74
CA ARG A 86 15.18 -16.18 -17.35
C ARG A 86 14.51 -17.55 -17.38
N GLN A 87 13.99 -17.99 -16.24
CA GLN A 87 13.31 -19.28 -16.13
C GLN A 87 12.10 -19.38 -17.06
N HIS A 88 11.27 -18.32 -17.14
CA HIS A 88 10.16 -18.29 -18.09
C HIS A 88 10.60 -18.44 -19.55
N LYS A 89 11.73 -17.84 -19.92
CA LYS A 89 12.27 -17.95 -21.27
C LYS A 89 12.74 -19.39 -21.55
N GLU A 90 13.52 -19.97 -20.63
CA GLU A 90 14.01 -21.35 -20.73
C GLU A 90 12.84 -22.34 -20.86
N ILE A 91 11.80 -22.19 -20.03
CA ILE A 91 10.59 -23.02 -20.10
C ILE A 91 9.91 -22.89 -21.47
N ARG A 92 9.79 -21.67 -22.02
CA ARG A 92 9.19 -21.48 -23.36
C ARG A 92 10.00 -22.15 -24.47
N GLU A 93 11.32 -22.04 -24.41
CA GLU A 93 12.21 -22.68 -25.40
C GLU A 93 12.10 -24.21 -25.34
N LEU A 94 12.06 -24.78 -24.13
CA LEU A 94 11.84 -26.22 -23.94
C LEU A 94 10.48 -26.66 -24.47
N LEU A 95 9.40 -25.92 -24.17
CA LEU A 95 8.06 -26.24 -24.67
C LEU A 95 7.97 -26.16 -26.20
N ALA A 96 8.63 -25.17 -26.81
CA ALA A 96 8.70 -25.04 -28.27
C ALA A 96 9.48 -26.20 -28.92
N ALA A 97 10.55 -26.67 -28.27
CA ALA A 97 11.31 -27.83 -28.74
C ALA A 97 10.55 -29.16 -28.61
N CYS A 98 9.65 -29.28 -27.63
CA CYS A 98 8.87 -30.50 -27.39
C CYS A 98 7.55 -30.59 -28.16
N LEU A 99 7.07 -29.50 -28.76
CA LEU A 99 5.88 -29.49 -29.61
C LEU A 99 6.30 -29.33 -31.08
N PRO A 100 6.61 -30.43 -31.80
CA PRO A 100 6.81 -30.32 -33.24
C PRO A 100 5.51 -29.83 -33.87
N ASP A 101 5.67 -28.87 -34.78
CA ASP A 101 4.62 -28.22 -35.54
C ASP A 101 3.60 -29.26 -36.03
N LYS A 102 2.36 -29.18 -35.53
CA LYS A 102 1.26 -29.93 -36.11
C LYS A 102 0.86 -29.17 -37.37
N GLY A 103 1.46 -29.57 -38.48
CA GLY A 103 1.10 -29.13 -39.82
C GLY A 103 -0.39 -29.30 -40.12
#